data_AF-A0A076VCY3-F1
#
_entry.id   AF-A0A076VCY3-F1
#
_cell.length_a   1.000
_cell.length_b   1.000
_cell.length_c   1.000
_cell.angle_alpha   90.00
_cell.angle_beta   90.00
_cell.angle_gamma   90.00
#
_symmetry.space_group_name_H-M   'P 1'
#
loop_
_entity.id
_entity.type
_entity.pdbx_description
1 polymer ?
#
loop_
_entity_poly.entity_id
_entity_poly.type
_entity_poly.pdbx_seq_one_letter_code
_entity_poly.pdbx_strand_id
1 'polypeptide(L)'
;FGMEQEYTFLPPDGHPFGWPKLGYPGPQGPYYCGVGADKVHGRAIVEAHYRACLYAGVKIAGTNAEVMPAQWEFQVGPCEGIEMGDHLWMARFLLHRVAEDFGVVVSLDPKPMAGDWNGAGAHCNFSTQAMRDGNGIVDIKEAVKKFAKRHDKHIFAYDPNQGKDNARRLTGLHETSSLGDFSSSVANRGASIRIPRHCGEDRKGYIEDRRP
;
A
#
# COMPACT_ATOMS: atom_id res chain seq x y z
N PHE A 1 4.83 6.24 -12.26
CA PHE A 1 4.63 5.67 -10.92
C PHE A 1 3.22 5.12 -10.79
N GLY A 2 3.00 4.16 -9.91
CA GLY A 2 1.68 3.83 -9.38
C GLY A 2 1.84 3.49 -7.90
N MET A 3 0.91 3.92 -7.04
CA MET A 3 1.01 3.70 -5.60
C MET A 3 -0.22 2.98 -5.07
N GLU A 4 0.03 2.00 -4.22
CA GLU A 4 -0.95 1.15 -3.54
C GLU A 4 -1.11 1.69 -2.11
N GLN A 5 -2.13 2.52 -1.87
CA GLN A 5 -2.36 3.12 -0.56
C GLN A 5 -3.20 2.22 0.31
N GLU A 6 -2.59 1.57 1.29
CA GLU A 6 -3.30 0.86 2.34
C GLU A 6 -3.69 1.82 3.49
N TYR A 7 -4.82 1.56 4.13
CA TYR A 7 -5.32 2.36 5.24
C TYR A 7 -6.32 1.56 6.09
N THR A 8 -6.54 2.02 7.32
CA THR A 8 -7.47 1.35 8.25
C THR A 8 -8.54 2.33 8.75
N PHE A 9 -9.78 1.87 8.78
CA PHE A 9 -10.87 2.58 9.43
C PHE A 9 -10.83 2.38 10.95
N LEU A 10 -10.64 3.47 11.69
CA LEU A 10 -10.69 3.52 13.14
C LEU A 10 -11.87 4.44 13.56
N PRO A 11 -12.61 4.15 14.62
CA PRO A 11 -13.41 5.14 15.32
C PRO A 11 -12.51 6.05 16.16
N PRO A 12 -13.04 7.20 16.64
CA PRO A 12 -12.28 8.14 17.46
C PRO A 12 -11.72 7.56 18.77
N ASP A 13 -12.27 6.44 19.26
CA ASP A 13 -11.79 5.73 20.45
C ASP A 13 -10.56 4.84 20.18
N GLY A 14 -10.13 4.74 18.92
CA GLY A 14 -8.96 3.97 18.49
C GLY A 14 -9.21 2.49 18.23
N HIS A 15 -10.44 1.99 18.35
CA HIS A 15 -10.74 0.54 18.21
C HIS A 15 -11.33 0.18 16.84
N PRO A 16 -10.67 -0.58 15.94
CA PRO A 16 -11.03 -0.63 14.52
C PRO A 16 -12.52 -0.84 14.19
N PHE A 17 -12.99 -0.14 13.15
CA PHE A 17 -14.42 -0.06 12.82
C PHE A 17 -15.02 -1.46 12.53
N GLY A 18 -16.08 -1.81 13.26
CA GLY A 18 -16.76 -3.10 13.11
C GLY A 18 -16.16 -4.24 13.95
N TRP A 19 -15.07 -4.01 14.69
CA TRP A 19 -14.53 -5.00 15.62
C TRP A 19 -15.41 -5.14 16.87
N PRO A 20 -15.36 -6.29 17.59
CA PRO A 20 -16.05 -6.45 18.86
C PRO A 20 -15.58 -5.41 19.89
N LYS A 21 -16.50 -4.70 20.55
CA LYS A 21 -16.20 -3.57 21.45
C LYS A 21 -15.17 -3.85 22.56
N LEU A 22 -15.02 -5.10 22.99
CA LEU A 22 -14.08 -5.54 24.02
C LEU A 22 -13.30 -6.77 23.56
N GLY A 23 -12.92 -6.83 22.28
CA GLY A 23 -12.21 -7.98 21.75
C GLY A 23 -11.71 -7.82 20.32
N TYR A 24 -11.32 -8.96 19.76
CA TYR A 24 -10.77 -9.08 18.43
C TYR A 24 -11.75 -9.87 17.55
N PRO A 25 -11.80 -9.61 16.24
CA PRO A 25 -12.46 -10.51 15.31
C PRO A 25 -11.68 -11.85 15.24
N GLY A 26 -12.17 -12.78 14.40
CA GLY A 26 -11.43 -14.00 14.10
C GLY A 26 -10.04 -13.71 13.50
N PRO A 27 -9.13 -14.71 13.47
CA PRO A 27 -7.82 -14.56 12.86
C PRO A 27 -7.88 -14.12 11.39
N GLN A 28 -6.83 -13.46 10.92
CA GLN A 28 -6.69 -13.05 9.52
C GLN A 28 -6.80 -14.23 8.56
N GLY A 29 -7.34 -14.00 7.37
CA GLY A 29 -7.60 -15.04 6.37
C GLY A 29 -8.84 -14.79 5.53
N PRO A 30 -10.05 -14.68 6.12
CA PRO A 30 -11.29 -14.54 5.36
C PRO A 30 -11.56 -13.11 4.86
N TYR A 31 -10.76 -12.13 5.26
CA TYR A 31 -11.02 -10.70 5.05
C TYR A 31 -10.50 -10.17 3.70
N TYR A 32 -9.33 -10.62 3.26
CA TYR A 32 -8.72 -10.19 2.00
C TYR A 32 -9.64 -10.47 0.82
N CYS A 33 -9.98 -9.41 0.07
CA CYS A 33 -10.96 -9.48 -1.03
C CYS A 33 -12.30 -10.13 -0.65
N GLY A 34 -12.68 -10.08 0.64
CA GLY A 34 -13.88 -10.71 1.17
C GLY A 34 -15.18 -10.08 0.67
N VAL A 35 -16.29 -10.78 0.92
CA VAL A 35 -17.67 -10.31 0.72
C VAL A 35 -18.57 -10.91 1.79
N GLY A 36 -19.51 -10.11 2.30
CA GLY A 36 -20.37 -10.49 3.43
C GLY A 36 -20.16 -9.59 4.65
N ALA A 37 -21.22 -9.42 5.45
CA ALA A 37 -21.20 -8.57 6.63
C ALA A 37 -20.25 -9.07 7.75
N ASP A 38 -19.94 -10.37 7.74
CA ASP A 38 -19.02 -11.06 8.63
C ASP A 38 -17.54 -10.90 8.24
N LYS A 39 -17.26 -10.38 7.04
CA LYS A 39 -15.90 -10.27 6.49
C LYS A 39 -15.49 -8.85 6.16
N VAL A 40 -16.44 -7.99 5.81
CA VAL A 40 -16.15 -6.69 5.20
C VAL A 40 -16.78 -5.57 6.01
N HIS A 41 -15.95 -4.64 6.46
CA HIS A 41 -16.37 -3.47 7.23
C HIS A 41 -16.01 -2.18 6.49
N GLY A 42 -16.96 -1.28 6.31
CA GLY A 42 -16.71 0.05 5.72
C GLY A 42 -16.77 0.13 4.19
N ARG A 43 -17.28 -0.89 3.48
CA ARG A 43 -17.38 -0.88 2.00
C ARG A 43 -18.09 0.35 1.44
N ALA A 44 -19.12 0.86 2.11
CA ALA A 44 -19.84 2.06 1.66
C ALA A 44 -18.92 3.29 1.50
N ILE A 45 -17.93 3.44 2.40
CA ILE A 45 -16.93 4.51 2.34
C ILE A 45 -16.02 4.30 1.14
N VAL A 46 -15.58 3.06 0.89
CA VAL A 46 -14.71 2.71 -0.24
C VAL A 46 -15.41 2.98 -1.58
N GLU A 47 -16.67 2.56 -1.73
CA GLU A 47 -17.46 2.80 -2.94
C GLU A 47 -17.70 4.30 -3.19
N ALA A 48 -17.98 5.06 -2.14
CA ALA A 48 -18.15 6.51 -2.22
C ALA A 48 -16.83 7.20 -2.59
N HIS A 49 -15.72 6.83 -1.96
CA HIS A 49 -14.38 7.33 -2.26
C HIS A 49 -13.96 7.02 -3.69
N TYR A 50 -14.21 5.81 -4.18
CA TYR A 50 -13.91 5.42 -5.55
C TYR A 50 -14.61 6.34 -6.55
N ARG A 51 -15.92 6.53 -6.37
CA ARG A 51 -16.73 7.40 -7.25
C ARG A 51 -16.32 8.87 -7.13
N ALA A 52 -15.97 9.35 -5.94
CA ALA A 52 -15.46 10.70 -5.74
C ALA A 52 -14.14 10.91 -6.48
N CYS A 53 -13.21 9.95 -6.41
CA CYS A 53 -11.95 9.99 -7.16
C CYS A 53 -12.19 10.02 -8.67
N LEU A 54 -13.05 9.14 -9.20
CA LEU A 54 -13.41 9.12 -10.63
C LEU A 54 -14.01 10.46 -11.08
N TYR A 55 -14.97 11.00 -10.31
CA TYR A 55 -15.61 12.27 -10.63
C TYR A 55 -14.63 13.44 -10.61
N ALA A 56 -13.71 13.47 -9.64
CA ALA A 56 -12.68 14.50 -9.51
C ALA A 56 -11.55 14.38 -10.54
N GLY A 57 -11.53 13.34 -11.37
CA GLY A 57 -10.46 13.09 -12.34
C GLY A 57 -9.16 12.55 -11.71
N VAL A 58 -9.23 12.00 -10.49
CA VAL A 58 -8.09 11.28 -9.91
C VAL A 58 -7.87 9.99 -10.69
N LYS A 59 -6.60 9.68 -11.03
CA LYS A 59 -6.20 8.43 -11.71
C LYS A 59 -6.28 7.22 -10.76
N ILE A 60 -7.45 6.96 -10.18
CA ILE A 60 -7.70 5.78 -9.36
C ILE A 60 -7.77 4.55 -10.28
N ALA A 61 -6.97 3.53 -9.95
CA ALA A 61 -6.78 2.33 -10.77
C ALA A 61 -7.57 1.12 -10.25
N GLY A 62 -7.90 1.11 -8.96
CA GLY A 62 -8.59 -0.01 -8.33
C GLY A 62 -8.70 0.15 -6.81
N THR A 63 -9.33 -0.85 -6.19
CA THR A 63 -9.45 -0.99 -4.73
C THR A 63 -9.62 -2.45 -4.34
N ASN A 64 -9.22 -2.82 -3.13
CA ASN A 64 -9.52 -4.10 -2.52
C ASN A 64 -9.68 -3.99 -0.99
N ALA A 65 -10.39 -4.95 -0.39
CA ALA A 65 -10.32 -5.17 1.04
C ALA A 65 -8.98 -5.85 1.37
N GLU A 66 -8.29 -5.36 2.39
CA GLU A 66 -6.98 -5.87 2.79
C GLU A 66 -7.07 -7.01 3.81
N VAL A 67 -5.91 -7.57 4.18
CA VAL A 67 -5.82 -8.75 5.05
C VAL A 67 -6.39 -8.50 6.45
N MET A 68 -6.17 -7.32 7.04
CA MET A 68 -6.74 -6.97 8.34
C MET A 68 -8.21 -6.51 8.18
N PRO A 69 -9.15 -6.96 9.03
CA PRO A 69 -10.53 -6.51 8.96
C PRO A 69 -10.62 -5.00 9.24
N ALA A 70 -11.40 -4.30 8.40
CA ALA A 70 -11.49 -2.82 8.32
C ALA A 70 -10.26 -2.12 7.70
N GLN A 71 -9.26 -2.87 7.21
CA GLN A 71 -8.20 -2.38 6.35
C GLN A 71 -8.61 -2.48 4.88
N TRP A 72 -8.21 -1.49 4.10
CA TRP A 72 -8.52 -1.37 2.68
C TRP A 72 -7.33 -0.80 1.93
N GLU A 73 -7.36 -0.99 0.62
CA GLU A 73 -6.40 -0.41 -0.31
C GLU A 73 -7.12 0.29 -1.46
N PHE A 74 -6.55 1.41 -1.91
CA PHE A 74 -6.82 1.97 -3.23
C PHE A 74 -5.52 2.18 -4.00
N GLN A 75 -5.56 1.98 -5.32
CA GLN A 75 -4.41 2.18 -6.18
C GLN A 75 -4.56 3.48 -6.98
N VAL A 76 -3.49 4.25 -7.09
CA VAL A 76 -3.42 5.46 -7.94
C VAL A 76 -2.33 5.29 -8.99
N GLY A 77 -2.68 5.54 -10.25
CA GLY A 77 -1.76 5.55 -11.38
C GLY A 77 -2.22 4.71 -12.58
N PRO A 78 -1.37 4.56 -13.61
CA PRO A 78 -0.03 5.14 -13.70
C PRO A 78 -0.03 6.68 -13.83
N CYS A 79 0.82 7.36 -13.07
CA CYS A 79 1.05 8.81 -13.14
C CYS A 79 2.48 9.12 -13.58
N GLU A 80 2.67 10.19 -14.36
CA GLU A 80 4.00 10.62 -14.83
C GLU A 80 4.58 11.70 -13.91
N GLY A 81 5.82 11.51 -13.46
CA GLY A 81 6.55 12.52 -12.69
C GLY A 81 5.78 13.04 -11.48
N ILE A 82 5.58 14.36 -11.43
CA ILE A 82 5.00 15.07 -10.29
C ILE A 82 3.52 14.71 -10.04
N GLU A 83 2.79 14.31 -11.08
CA GLU A 83 1.36 13.99 -11.00
C GLU A 83 1.06 12.88 -9.99
N MET A 84 2.02 11.99 -9.73
CA MET A 84 1.85 10.93 -8.74
C MET A 84 1.56 11.48 -7.35
N GLY A 85 2.31 12.52 -6.95
CA GLY A 85 2.08 13.21 -5.68
C GLY A 85 0.73 13.90 -5.66
N ASP A 86 0.42 14.65 -6.71
CA ASP A 86 -0.83 15.43 -6.83
C ASP A 86 -2.06 14.52 -6.72
N HIS A 87 -2.09 13.42 -7.49
CA HIS A 87 -3.21 12.49 -7.47
C HIS A 87 -3.33 11.73 -6.15
N LEU A 88 -2.23 11.25 -5.56
CA LEU A 88 -2.29 10.50 -4.30
C LEU A 88 -2.73 11.38 -3.13
N TRP A 89 -2.21 12.61 -3.04
CA TRP A 89 -2.61 13.54 -1.98
C TRP A 89 -4.07 13.97 -2.12
N MET A 90 -4.55 14.20 -3.33
CA MET A 90 -5.97 14.48 -3.56
C MET A 90 -6.85 13.26 -3.24
N ALA A 91 -6.41 12.05 -3.60
CA ALA A 91 -7.11 10.82 -3.24
C ALA A 91 -7.21 10.63 -1.72
N ARG A 92 -6.14 10.92 -0.98
CA ARG A 92 -6.14 10.91 0.50
C ARG A 92 -7.08 11.96 1.08
N PHE A 93 -7.08 13.18 0.55
CA PHE A 93 -8.00 14.23 0.99
C PHE A 93 -9.47 13.80 0.80
N LEU A 94 -9.82 13.28 -0.38
CA LEU A 94 -11.15 12.77 -0.65
C LEU A 94 -11.52 11.61 0.26
N LEU A 95 -10.58 10.70 0.57
CA LEU A 95 -10.80 9.60 1.50
C LEU A 95 -11.17 10.14 2.89
N HIS A 96 -10.42 11.10 3.42
CA HIS A 96 -10.73 11.72 4.70
C HIS A 96 -12.07 12.46 4.69
N ARG A 97 -12.39 13.21 3.62
CA ARG A 97 -13.68 13.94 3.54
C ARG A 97 -14.88 13.03 3.39
N VAL A 98 -14.76 11.94 2.63
CA VAL A 98 -15.83 10.93 2.56
C VAL A 98 -15.97 10.26 3.92
N ALA A 99 -14.88 9.82 4.55
CA ALA A 99 -14.96 9.17 5.86
C ALA A 99 -15.56 10.07 6.96
N GLU A 100 -15.31 11.38 6.90
CA GLU A 100 -15.93 12.40 7.75
C GLU A 100 -17.47 12.38 7.66
N ASP A 101 -18.04 12.28 6.45
CA ASP A 101 -19.51 12.19 6.26
C ASP A 101 -20.10 10.90 6.87
N PHE A 102 -19.30 9.84 7.00
CA PHE A 102 -19.68 8.57 7.63
C PHE A 102 -19.33 8.52 9.13
N GLY A 103 -18.68 9.55 9.70
CA GLY A 103 -18.27 9.59 11.10
C GLY A 103 -17.16 8.59 11.44
N VAL A 104 -16.28 8.26 10.50
CA VAL A 104 -15.19 7.29 10.66
C VAL A 104 -13.84 7.99 10.47
N VAL A 105 -12.84 7.62 11.26
CA VAL A 105 -11.46 8.12 11.13
C VAL A 105 -10.67 7.18 10.22
N VAL A 106 -9.84 7.78 9.36
CA VAL A 106 -8.89 7.05 8.50
C VAL A 106 -7.51 7.16 9.11
N SER A 107 -6.87 6.02 9.33
CA SER A 107 -5.47 5.95 9.75
C SER A 107 -4.60 5.50 8.60
N LEU A 108 -3.52 6.27 8.35
CA LEU A 108 -2.40 5.90 7.48
C LEU A 108 -1.18 5.45 8.30
N ASP A 109 -1.37 5.16 9.59
CA ASP A 109 -0.31 4.62 10.43
C ASP A 109 0.15 3.26 9.91
N PRO A 110 1.47 2.99 9.79
CA PRO A 110 1.95 1.77 9.16
C PRO A 110 1.74 0.50 10.01
N LYS A 111 1.38 0.64 11.28
CA LYS A 111 1.05 -0.47 12.17
C LYS A 111 -0.05 -0.04 13.16
N PRO A 112 -1.30 0.07 12.69
CA PRO A 112 -2.40 0.63 13.48
C PRO A 112 -2.79 -0.29 14.64
N MET A 113 -2.59 -1.61 14.49
CA MET A 113 -2.81 -2.61 15.54
C MET A 113 -1.53 -3.37 15.83
N ALA A 114 -1.19 -3.50 17.11
CA ALA A 114 -0.07 -4.33 17.56
C ALA A 114 -0.38 -5.82 17.46
N GLY A 115 0.65 -6.66 17.38
CA GLY A 115 0.52 -8.12 17.32
C GLY A 115 0.36 -8.68 15.90
N ASP A 116 -0.37 -9.79 15.80
CA ASP A 116 -0.57 -10.61 14.59
C ASP A 116 -1.64 -10.04 13.65
N TRP A 117 -1.51 -8.74 13.36
CA TRP A 117 -2.33 -8.01 12.41
C TRP A 117 -1.45 -7.36 11.36
N ASN A 118 -1.88 -7.34 10.10
CA ASN A 118 -1.11 -6.71 9.04
C ASN A 118 -0.84 -5.22 9.33
N GLY A 119 0.31 -4.74 8.88
CA GLY A 119 0.57 -3.30 8.82
C GLY A 119 -0.02 -2.68 7.55
N ALA A 120 0.08 -1.37 7.42
CA ALA A 120 -0.35 -0.62 6.24
C ALA A 120 0.87 -0.12 5.46
N GLY A 121 1.01 -0.53 4.20
CA GLY A 121 2.04 -0.07 3.27
C GLY A 121 1.58 1.01 2.29
N ALA A 122 2.54 1.51 1.51
CA ALA A 122 2.30 2.41 0.39
C ALA A 122 3.09 1.96 -0.85
N HIS A 123 2.96 0.69 -1.27
CA HIS A 123 3.86 0.10 -2.28
C HIS A 123 3.93 0.99 -3.53
N CYS A 124 5.15 1.17 -4.06
CA CYS A 124 5.41 2.10 -5.14
C CYS A 124 5.93 1.37 -6.38
N ASN A 125 5.08 1.34 -7.40
CA ASN A 125 5.37 0.83 -8.72
C ASN A 125 6.13 1.89 -9.54
N PHE A 126 7.30 1.55 -10.07
CA PHE A 126 8.19 2.48 -10.78
C PHE A 126 8.71 1.91 -12.11
N SER A 127 8.66 2.72 -13.16
CA SER A 127 9.32 2.45 -14.45
C SER A 127 9.77 3.73 -15.14
N THR A 128 10.84 3.60 -15.92
CA THR A 128 11.25 4.55 -16.96
C THR A 128 10.84 4.04 -18.34
N GLN A 129 10.98 4.86 -19.38
CA GLN A 129 10.73 4.40 -20.75
C GLN A 129 11.60 3.18 -21.12
N ALA A 130 12.89 3.22 -20.78
CA ALA A 130 13.82 2.12 -21.04
C ALA A 130 13.40 0.81 -20.34
N MET A 131 12.83 0.89 -19.13
CA MET A 131 12.32 -0.29 -18.42
C MET A 131 11.10 -0.91 -19.12
N ARG A 132 10.25 -0.10 -19.78
CA ARG A 132 9.02 -0.55 -20.43
C ARG A 132 9.22 -1.12 -21.84
N ASP A 133 10.28 -0.72 -22.52
CA ASP A 133 10.53 -1.07 -23.92
C ASP A 133 11.47 -2.27 -24.07
N GLY A 134 11.38 -2.96 -25.21
CA GLY A 134 12.34 -3.99 -25.63
C GLY A 134 12.71 -5.00 -24.54
N ASN A 135 13.99 -5.02 -24.18
CA ASN A 135 14.58 -5.88 -23.13
C ASN A 135 14.84 -5.08 -21.83
N GLY A 136 13.87 -4.26 -21.41
CA GLY A 136 13.97 -3.34 -20.27
C GLY A 136 14.22 -3.99 -18.91
N ILE A 137 14.19 -5.33 -18.81
CA ILE A 137 14.66 -6.07 -17.62
C ILE A 137 16.12 -5.75 -17.27
N VAL A 138 16.94 -5.34 -18.24
CA VAL A 138 18.32 -4.89 -17.99
C VAL A 138 18.31 -3.62 -17.14
N ASP A 139 17.51 -2.63 -17.52
CA ASP A 139 17.34 -1.37 -16.78
C ASP A 139 16.67 -1.59 -15.42
N ILE A 140 15.70 -2.52 -15.33
CA ILE A 140 15.11 -2.96 -14.06
C ILE A 140 16.19 -3.47 -13.11
N LYS A 141 17.01 -4.42 -13.55
CA LYS A 141 18.07 -5.01 -12.71
C LYS A 141 19.11 -3.96 -12.30
N GLU A 142 19.43 -3.02 -13.19
CA GLU A 142 20.36 -1.93 -12.87
C GLU A 142 19.77 -0.93 -11.86
N ALA A 143 18.48 -0.60 -11.97
CA ALA A 143 17.79 0.21 -10.97
C ALA A 143 17.81 -0.47 -9.59
N VAL A 144 17.47 -1.77 -9.52
CA VAL A 144 17.48 -2.54 -8.26
C VAL A 144 18.86 -2.51 -7.59
N LYS A 145 19.96 -2.67 -8.34
CA LYS A 145 21.33 -2.55 -7.79
C LYS A 145 21.61 -1.17 -7.19
N LYS A 146 21.08 -0.10 -7.79
CA LYS A 146 21.24 1.27 -7.27
C LYS A 146 20.40 1.49 -6.01
N PHE A 147 19.18 0.97 -5.96
CA PHE A 147 18.32 0.98 -4.77
C PHE A 147 18.99 0.27 -3.59
N ALA A 148 19.60 -0.90 -3.83
CA ALA A 148 20.32 -1.66 -2.81
C ALA A 148 21.43 -0.83 -2.13
N LYS A 149 22.20 -0.07 -2.90
CA LYS A 149 23.30 0.79 -2.40
C LYS A 149 22.84 2.00 -1.59
N ARG A 150 21.53 2.28 -1.56
CA ARG A 150 20.95 3.47 -0.92
C ARG A 150 19.83 3.11 0.06
N HIS A 151 19.73 1.84 0.48
CA HIS A 151 18.64 1.33 1.31
C HIS A 151 18.30 2.26 2.48
N ASP A 152 19.29 2.61 3.30
CA ASP A 152 19.09 3.47 4.49
C ASP A 152 18.53 4.86 4.14
N LYS A 153 18.98 5.45 3.02
CA LYS A 153 18.47 6.75 2.56
C LYS A 153 17.03 6.67 2.09
N HIS A 154 16.64 5.54 1.51
CA HIS A 154 15.26 5.29 1.13
C HIS A 154 14.39 5.10 2.38
N ILE A 155 14.79 4.26 3.34
CA ILE A 155 14.06 4.08 4.61
C ILE A 155 13.84 5.41 5.33
N PHE A 156 14.89 6.26 5.39
CA PHE A 156 14.79 7.60 5.96
C PHE A 156 13.75 8.49 5.26
N ALA A 157 13.51 8.29 3.96
CA ALA A 157 12.57 9.08 3.18
C ALA A 157 11.15 8.48 3.12
N TYR A 158 10.95 7.25 3.59
CA TYR A 158 9.72 6.49 3.36
C TYR A 158 8.66 6.66 4.44
N ASP A 159 8.97 7.33 5.55
CA ASP A 159 7.97 7.86 6.46
C ASP A 159 8.38 9.24 7.02
N PRO A 160 7.42 10.07 7.49
CA PRO A 160 7.69 11.41 7.99
C PRO A 160 8.63 11.43 9.22
N ASN A 161 8.74 10.31 9.93
CA ASN A 161 9.55 10.14 11.13
C ASN A 161 10.86 9.39 10.85
N GLN A 162 11.34 9.43 9.60
CA GLN A 162 12.69 9.01 9.21
C GLN A 162 12.99 7.52 9.44
N GLY A 163 12.01 6.65 9.18
CA GLY A 163 12.14 5.20 9.35
C GLY A 163 11.58 4.69 10.69
N LYS A 164 11.28 5.59 11.64
CA LYS A 164 10.86 5.21 13.00
C LYS A 164 9.46 4.61 13.02
N ASP A 165 8.55 5.13 12.21
CA ASP A 165 7.20 4.55 12.12
C ASP A 165 7.24 3.21 11.41
N ASN A 166 7.97 3.15 10.30
CA ASN A 166 8.04 1.97 9.47
C ASN A 166 8.76 0.79 10.15
N ALA A 167 9.60 1.06 11.17
CA ALA A 167 10.19 0.04 12.02
C ALA A 167 9.16 -0.85 12.73
N ARG A 168 7.95 -0.36 12.97
CA ARG A 168 6.84 -1.16 13.55
C ARG A 168 6.21 -2.12 12.53
N ARG A 169 6.41 -1.87 11.23
CA ARG A 169 5.82 -2.62 10.11
C ARG A 169 6.81 -3.57 9.47
N LEU A 170 8.01 -3.10 9.10
CA LEU A 170 9.03 -3.85 8.37
C LEU A 170 9.84 -4.78 9.28
N THR A 171 9.22 -5.88 9.68
CA THR A 171 9.79 -6.85 10.64
C THR A 171 10.23 -8.15 9.99
N GLY A 172 10.00 -8.33 8.68
CA GLY A 172 10.17 -9.62 8.00
C GLY A 172 8.99 -10.58 8.16
N LEU A 173 7.99 -10.22 8.97
CA LEU A 173 6.74 -10.96 9.15
C LEU A 173 5.61 -10.32 8.33
N HIS A 174 4.46 -11.00 8.23
CA HIS A 174 3.26 -10.51 7.54
C HIS A 174 3.52 -9.94 6.14
N GLU A 175 4.30 -10.69 5.34
CA GLU A 175 4.59 -10.34 3.93
C GLU A 175 5.37 -9.03 3.73
N THR A 176 6.11 -8.59 4.75
CA THR A 176 7.04 -7.45 4.69
C THR A 176 8.50 -7.90 4.70
N SER A 177 9.41 -7.03 4.24
CA SER A 177 10.86 -7.24 4.45
C SER A 177 11.29 -6.77 5.84
N SER A 178 12.50 -7.16 6.26
CA SER A 178 13.19 -6.53 7.40
C SER A 178 13.52 -5.07 7.07
N LEU A 179 13.48 -4.18 8.08
CA LEU A 179 13.87 -2.77 7.96
C LEU A 179 15.36 -2.58 7.64
N GLY A 180 16.23 -3.49 8.10
CA GLY A 180 17.69 -3.35 7.97
C GLY A 180 18.28 -3.99 6.72
N ASP A 181 17.56 -4.94 6.11
CA ASP A 181 18.08 -5.77 5.03
C ASP A 181 17.38 -5.45 3.71
N PHE A 182 18.16 -5.08 2.70
CA PHE A 182 17.66 -4.97 1.34
C PHE A 182 17.58 -6.33 0.68
N SER A 183 16.44 -6.63 0.06
CA SER A 183 16.26 -7.84 -0.76
C SER A 183 15.46 -7.55 -2.03
N SER A 184 15.71 -8.31 -3.10
CA SER A 184 14.93 -8.22 -4.33
C SER A 184 14.76 -9.57 -5.00
N SER A 185 13.55 -9.88 -5.47
CA SER A 185 13.29 -11.13 -6.21
C SER A 185 12.05 -11.02 -7.11
N VAL A 186 11.97 -11.92 -8.09
CA VAL A 186 10.78 -12.05 -8.95
C VAL A 186 9.66 -12.68 -8.14
N ALA A 187 8.50 -12.02 -8.13
CA ALA A 187 7.26 -12.46 -7.47
C ALA A 187 7.38 -12.78 -5.97
N ASN A 188 8.43 -12.31 -5.28
CA ASN A 188 8.56 -12.51 -3.84
C ASN A 188 7.87 -11.37 -3.08
N ARG A 189 6.83 -11.70 -2.31
CA ARG A 189 6.17 -10.74 -1.43
C ARG A 189 7.10 -10.32 -0.27
N GLY A 190 7.83 -11.21 0.39
CA GLY A 190 8.71 -10.82 1.50
C GLY A 190 9.95 -9.98 1.15
N ALA A 191 10.12 -9.59 -0.13
CA ALA A 191 11.28 -8.82 -0.56
C ALA A 191 11.04 -7.31 -0.46
N SER A 192 12.13 -6.54 -0.28
CA SER A 192 12.08 -5.08 -0.31
C SER A 192 11.65 -4.52 -1.67
N ILE A 193 12.19 -5.09 -2.75
CA ILE A 193 11.76 -4.82 -4.12
C ILE A 193 11.26 -6.11 -4.78
N ARG A 194 10.03 -6.09 -5.25
CA ARG A 194 9.44 -7.16 -6.04
C ARG A 194 9.53 -6.80 -7.52
N ILE A 195 9.97 -7.75 -8.34
CA ILE A 195 9.77 -7.69 -9.80
C ILE A 195 8.52 -8.54 -10.08
N PRO A 196 7.42 -7.98 -10.62
CA PRO A 196 6.24 -8.75 -10.95
C PRO A 196 6.58 -9.95 -11.85
N ARG A 197 5.86 -11.07 -11.68
CA ARG A 197 6.11 -12.30 -12.47
C ARG A 197 6.10 -12.02 -13.97
N HIS A 198 5.06 -11.34 -14.45
CA HIS A 198 4.91 -10.99 -15.86
C HIS A 198 6.06 -10.10 -16.35
N CYS A 199 6.57 -9.16 -15.54
CA CYS A 199 7.73 -8.34 -15.92
C CYS A 199 9.01 -9.19 -16.10
N GLY A 200 9.15 -10.25 -15.31
CA GLY A 200 10.25 -11.22 -15.44
C GLY A 200 10.13 -12.07 -16.71
N GLU A 201 8.91 -12.52 -17.03
CA GLU A 201 8.59 -13.33 -18.21
C GLU A 201 8.69 -12.52 -19.51
N ASP A 202 8.06 -11.35 -19.55
CA ASP A 202 8.06 -10.42 -20.69
C ASP A 202 9.38 -9.67 -20.86
N ARG A 203 10.25 -9.75 -19.85
CA ARG A 203 11.57 -9.10 -19.81
C ARG A 203 11.53 -7.57 -19.93
N LYS A 204 10.45 -6.94 -19.48
CA LYS A 204 10.23 -5.48 -19.46
C LYS A 204 9.08 -5.15 -18.51
N GLY A 205 8.92 -3.89 -18.15
CA GLY A 205 7.81 -3.40 -17.32
C GLY A 205 8.27 -2.46 -16.20
N TYR A 206 8.08 -2.87 -14.95
CA TYR A 206 8.29 -2.03 -13.76
C TYR A 206 8.84 -2.84 -12.57
N ILE A 207 9.28 -2.13 -11.53
CA ILE A 207 9.56 -2.67 -10.20
C ILE A 207 8.48 -2.21 -9.22
N GLU A 208 8.26 -2.98 -8.16
CA GLU A 208 7.43 -2.61 -7.01
C GLU A 208 8.33 -2.49 -5.78
N ASP A 209 8.50 -1.27 -5.27
CA ASP A 209 9.16 -1.03 -3.98
C ASP A 209 8.14 -1.17 -2.85
N ARG A 210 8.33 -2.19 -2.00
CA ARG A 210 7.37 -2.56 -0.95
C ARG A 210 7.68 -1.92 0.40
N ARG A 211 8.75 -1.13 0.47
CA ARG A 211 9.25 -0.53 1.71
C ARG A 211 8.54 0.75 2.14
N PRO A 212 7.97 1.60 1.27
CA PRO A 212 7.03 2.62 1.73
C PRO A 212 5.82 1.97 2.39
#